data_AF-A0A4R7LFV1-F1
#
_entry.id   AF-A0A4R7LFV1-F1
#
_cell.length_a   1.000
_cell.length_b   1.000
_cell.length_c   1.000
_cell.angle_alpha   90.00
_cell.angle_beta   90.00
_cell.angle_gamma   90.00
#
_symmetry.space_group_name_H-M   'P 1'
#
loop_
_entity.id
_entity.type
_entity.pdbx_description
1 polymer ?
#
loop_
_entity_poly.entity_id
_entity_poly.type
_entity_poly.pdbx_seq_one_letter_code
_entity_poly.pdbx_strand_id
1 'polypeptide(L)'
;MLKPDLRLHLFFTTENETAVILIRTARQLYRLVLWHRDTDTFQDGQWLKAEVYADSCSLTPDGRHFMFSVNTHWARGKYRDGYTVISHPPYFTALPVSNARYCWTSWGRFLGNALFEVGNRHHLNKPLWAGQEMQPVTRGEVTKDCRTGLRLLNGQPAPLTKAVRDTLLDGTAPPDTKPLDRYDTMNGCLHRRNADGSLTLIRDFHGMEFEPIVAPYDVRPAASADETAWHPLDGDLK
;
A
#
# COMPACT_ATOMS: atom_id res chain seq x y z
N MET A 1 -24.10 -22.20 9.47
CA MET A 1 -23.42 -21.73 8.25
C MET A 1 -22.05 -21.23 8.66
N LEU A 2 -20.93 -21.75 8.11
CA LEU A 2 -19.59 -21.26 8.49
C LEU A 2 -19.40 -19.83 7.95
N LYS A 3 -18.91 -18.92 8.81
CA LYS A 3 -18.50 -17.58 8.37
C LYS A 3 -17.27 -17.69 7.46
N PRO A 4 -17.16 -16.86 6.39
CA PRO A 4 -15.96 -16.87 5.54
C PRO A 4 -14.72 -16.45 6.33
N ASP A 5 -13.56 -17.07 6.03
CA ASP A 5 -12.28 -16.67 6.62
C ASP A 5 -11.85 -15.32 6.04
N LEU A 6 -11.78 -14.32 6.91
CA LEU A 6 -11.41 -12.95 6.61
C LEU A 6 -10.18 -12.57 7.44
N ARG A 7 -9.12 -12.15 6.76
CA ARG A 7 -7.90 -11.64 7.40
C ARG A 7 -7.78 -10.15 7.19
N LEU A 8 -7.49 -9.43 8.26
CA LEU A 8 -7.32 -7.97 8.25
C LEU A 8 -5.84 -7.67 8.44
N HIS A 9 -5.29 -6.83 7.57
CA HIS A 9 -3.96 -6.24 7.73
C HIS A 9 -4.13 -4.73 7.95
N LEU A 10 -3.58 -4.23 9.05
CA LEU A 10 -3.77 -2.84 9.49
C LEU A 10 -2.52 -2.01 9.19
N PHE A 11 -2.70 -0.86 8.55
CA PHE A 11 -1.65 0.11 8.24
C PHE A 11 -2.03 1.45 8.86
N PHE A 12 -1.23 1.94 9.80
CA PHE A 12 -1.52 3.16 10.54
C PHE A 12 -0.73 4.34 10.00
N THR A 13 -1.37 5.51 9.99
CA THR A 13 -0.69 6.78 9.79
C THR A 13 0.01 7.23 11.06
N THR A 14 1.07 8.03 10.89
CA THR A 14 1.81 8.61 12.02
C THR A 14 1.52 10.11 12.21
N GLU A 15 0.95 10.79 11.22
CA GLU A 15 0.66 12.23 11.26
C GLU A 15 -0.82 12.57 11.50
N ASN A 16 -1.70 11.56 11.49
CA ASN A 16 -3.13 11.74 11.77
C ASN A 16 -3.78 10.45 12.31
N GLU A 17 -5.08 10.53 12.59
CA GLU A 17 -5.88 9.46 13.19
C GLU A 17 -6.51 8.50 12.17
N THR A 18 -5.96 8.37 10.96
CA THR A 18 -6.47 7.40 9.99
C THR A 18 -5.71 6.07 10.03
N ALA A 19 -6.26 5.08 9.34
CA ALA A 19 -5.62 3.81 9.04
C ALA A 19 -6.24 3.21 7.78
N VAL A 20 -5.47 2.36 7.11
CA VAL A 20 -5.93 1.57 5.98
C VAL A 20 -6.03 0.11 6.43
N ILE A 21 -7.15 -0.52 6.10
CA ILE A 21 -7.40 -1.94 6.36
C ILE A 21 -7.41 -2.65 5.01
N LEU A 22 -6.43 -3.54 4.81
CA LEU A 22 -6.43 -4.48 3.70
C LEU A 22 -7.10 -5.77 4.17
N ILE A 23 -8.28 -6.04 3.64
CA ILE A 23 -9.07 -7.23 3.98
C ILE A 23 -8.82 -8.27 2.92
N ARG A 24 -8.33 -9.45 3.30
CA ARG A 24 -8.21 -10.61 2.43
C ARG A 24 -9.35 -11.57 2.71
N THR A 25 -10.09 -11.93 1.66
CA THR A 25 -11.08 -13.01 1.70
C THR A 25 -10.47 -14.31 1.15
N ALA A 26 -11.24 -15.40 1.18
CA ALA A 26 -10.90 -16.60 0.42
C ALA A 26 -10.68 -16.27 -1.08
N ARG A 27 -9.75 -16.99 -1.74
CA ARG A 27 -9.48 -16.95 -3.20
C ARG A 27 -8.87 -15.65 -3.79
N GLN A 28 -7.86 -15.06 -3.13
CA GLN A 28 -7.09 -13.92 -3.68
C GLN A 28 -7.99 -12.71 -4.04
N LEU A 29 -9.00 -12.47 -3.22
CA LEU A 29 -9.87 -11.30 -3.32
C LEU A 29 -9.60 -10.41 -2.12
N TYR A 30 -9.35 -9.13 -2.40
CA TYR A 30 -8.95 -8.14 -1.41
C TYR A 30 -9.90 -6.95 -1.45
N ARG A 31 -10.14 -6.34 -0.29
CA ARG A 31 -10.83 -5.05 -0.17
C ARG A 31 -9.92 -4.06 0.54
N LEU A 32 -9.93 -2.81 0.09
CA LEU A 32 -9.30 -1.71 0.80
C LEU A 32 -10.36 -0.88 1.52
N VAL A 33 -10.13 -0.57 2.79
CA VAL A 33 -11.02 0.25 3.62
C VAL A 33 -10.21 1.33 4.30
N LEU A 34 -10.69 2.57 4.26
CA LEU A 34 -10.15 3.67 5.05
C LEU A 34 -10.92 3.73 6.38
N TRP A 35 -10.19 3.87 7.47
CA TRP A 35 -10.72 3.94 8.83
C TRP A 35 -10.24 5.22 9.52
N HIS A 36 -11.18 6.02 9.98
CA HIS A 36 -10.93 7.17 10.86
C HIS A 36 -11.05 6.71 12.31
N ARG A 37 -9.92 6.65 13.03
CA ARG A 37 -9.79 6.03 14.36
C ARG A 37 -10.27 6.93 15.50
N ASP A 38 -10.41 8.22 15.24
CA ASP A 38 -10.96 9.21 16.17
C ASP A 38 -12.48 9.06 16.33
N THR A 39 -13.16 8.67 15.26
CA THR A 39 -14.62 8.58 15.17
C THR A 39 -15.13 7.15 14.96
N ASP A 40 -14.23 6.19 14.77
CA ASP A 40 -14.54 4.82 14.35
C ASP A 40 -15.45 4.77 13.10
N THR A 41 -15.25 5.72 12.19
CA THR A 41 -15.95 5.76 10.90
C THR A 41 -15.12 5.10 9.81
N PHE A 42 -15.81 4.47 8.86
CA PHE A 42 -15.18 3.69 7.83
C PHE A 42 -15.69 4.10 6.45
N GLN A 43 -14.77 4.22 5.51
CA GLN A 43 -15.07 4.37 4.10
C GLN A 43 -14.64 3.07 3.39
N ASP A 44 -15.64 2.33 2.95
CA ASP A 44 -15.45 1.14 2.17
C ASP A 44 -14.95 1.49 0.76
N GLY A 45 -13.99 0.72 0.27
CA GLY A 45 -13.33 0.97 -1.00
C GLY A 45 -13.32 -0.22 -1.94
N GLN A 46 -12.40 -0.15 -2.89
CA GLN A 46 -12.37 -1.03 -4.04
C GLN A 46 -12.06 -2.49 -3.69
N TRP A 47 -12.62 -3.38 -4.51
CA TRP A 47 -12.34 -4.80 -4.51
C TRP A 47 -11.29 -5.14 -5.56
N LEU A 48 -10.24 -5.87 -5.22
CA LEU A 48 -9.21 -6.34 -6.15
C LEU A 48 -9.12 -7.86 -6.14
N LYS A 49 -9.30 -8.47 -7.31
CA LYS A 49 -9.10 -9.91 -7.52
C LYS A 49 -7.70 -10.19 -8.05
N ALA A 50 -6.72 -10.18 -7.16
CA ALA A 50 -5.34 -10.53 -7.43
C ALA A 50 -4.65 -10.93 -6.12
N GLU A 51 -3.45 -11.50 -6.17
CA GLU A 51 -2.70 -11.76 -4.95
C GLU A 51 -1.89 -10.54 -4.53
N VAL A 52 -2.24 -9.95 -3.38
CA VAL A 52 -1.52 -8.83 -2.76
C VAL A 52 -0.62 -9.35 -1.65
N TYR A 53 0.65 -8.94 -1.64
CA TYR A 53 1.58 -9.22 -0.54
C TYR A 53 1.44 -8.17 0.56
N ALA A 54 0.73 -8.50 1.63
CA ALA A 54 0.51 -7.58 2.75
C ALA A 54 1.83 -7.09 3.38
N ASP A 55 2.84 -7.95 3.50
CA ASP A 55 4.15 -7.61 4.07
C ASP A 55 4.97 -6.65 3.18
N SER A 56 4.58 -6.50 1.91
CA SER A 56 5.19 -5.57 0.97
C SER A 56 4.35 -4.30 0.77
N CYS A 57 3.32 -4.09 1.61
CA CYS A 57 2.52 -2.88 1.57
C CYS A 57 3.09 -1.81 2.51
N SER A 58 2.87 -0.54 2.16
CA SER A 58 3.19 0.58 3.05
C SER A 58 2.21 1.74 2.86
N LEU A 59 2.10 2.57 3.88
CA LEU A 59 1.24 3.76 3.91
C LEU A 59 2.12 4.98 4.21
N THR A 60 1.85 6.11 3.56
CA THR A 60 2.53 7.37 3.90
C THR A 60 2.15 7.83 5.31
N PRO A 61 3.03 8.58 6.00
CA PRO A 61 2.72 9.19 7.30
C PRO A 61 1.39 9.94 7.37
N ASP A 62 1.02 10.63 6.28
CA ASP A 62 -0.25 11.36 6.13
C ASP A 62 -1.45 10.51 5.65
N GLY A 63 -1.23 9.24 5.28
CA GLY A 63 -2.28 8.32 4.83
C GLY A 63 -2.78 8.53 3.40
N ARG A 64 -2.21 9.47 2.64
CA ARG A 64 -2.69 9.81 1.30
C ARG A 64 -2.28 8.82 0.21
N HIS A 65 -1.22 8.05 0.43
CA HIS A 65 -0.71 7.11 -0.56
C HIS A 65 -0.47 5.74 0.05
N PHE A 66 -1.02 4.72 -0.62
CA PHE A 66 -0.86 3.33 -0.24
C PHE A 66 -0.09 2.59 -1.33
N MET A 67 1.02 1.99 -0.96
CA MET A 67 1.84 1.16 -1.82
C MET A 67 1.50 -0.30 -1.59
N PHE A 68 1.35 -1.06 -2.66
CA PHE A 68 1.11 -2.49 -2.58
C PHE A 68 1.73 -3.22 -3.77
N SER A 69 2.22 -4.43 -3.50
CA SER A 69 2.74 -5.35 -4.53
C SER A 69 1.70 -6.40 -4.87
N VAL A 70 1.45 -6.55 -6.16
CA VAL A 70 0.50 -7.50 -6.74
C VAL A 70 1.25 -8.55 -7.54
N ASN A 71 0.91 -9.80 -7.30
CA ASN A 71 1.30 -10.92 -8.12
C ASN A 71 0.26 -11.20 -9.18
N THR A 72 0.71 -11.27 -10.43
CA THR A 72 -0.17 -11.41 -11.58
C THR A 72 -0.23 -12.80 -12.17
N HIS A 73 0.59 -13.78 -11.74
CA HIS A 73 0.81 -15.19 -12.16
C HIS A 73 0.53 -15.62 -13.63
N TRP A 74 -0.47 -15.05 -14.30
CA TRP A 74 -1.01 -15.32 -15.62
C TRP A 74 -1.15 -14.07 -16.52
N ALA A 75 -0.76 -12.87 -16.06
CA ALA A 75 -0.81 -11.68 -16.93
C ALA A 75 0.10 -11.83 -18.16
N ARG A 76 -0.45 -11.53 -19.34
CA ARG A 76 0.30 -11.42 -20.60
C ARG A 76 0.88 -9.99 -20.69
N GLY A 77 2.09 -9.84 -21.26
CA GLY A 77 2.68 -8.52 -21.52
C GLY A 77 3.75 -8.05 -20.53
N LYS A 78 3.95 -6.72 -20.45
CA LYS A 78 5.07 -6.04 -19.74
C LYS A 78 5.14 -6.33 -18.23
N TYR A 79 4.03 -6.76 -17.63
CA TYR A 79 3.85 -6.99 -16.18
C TYR A 79 3.80 -8.49 -15.82
N ARG A 80 4.41 -9.35 -16.65
CA ARG A 80 4.71 -10.72 -16.25
C ARG A 80 5.48 -10.70 -14.92
N ASP A 81 5.09 -11.58 -14.02
CA ASP A 81 5.68 -11.77 -12.69
C ASP A 81 5.32 -10.69 -11.64
N GLY A 82 4.31 -9.86 -11.88
CA GLY A 82 3.75 -8.91 -10.91
C GLY A 82 4.38 -7.52 -10.89
N TYR A 83 3.80 -6.63 -10.07
CA TYR A 83 4.13 -5.20 -10.02
C TYR A 83 3.89 -4.60 -8.63
N THR A 84 4.61 -3.52 -8.31
CA THR A 84 4.33 -2.62 -7.19
C THR A 84 3.73 -1.34 -7.74
N VAL A 85 2.64 -0.91 -7.12
CA VAL A 85 1.89 0.31 -7.47
C VAL A 85 1.63 1.14 -6.23
N ILE A 86 1.27 2.39 -6.46
CA ILE A 86 0.80 3.32 -5.44
C ILE A 86 -0.62 3.74 -5.82
N SER A 87 -1.53 3.83 -4.86
CA SER A 87 -2.88 4.38 -5.03
C SER A 87 -3.20 5.39 -3.93
N HIS A 88 -4.35 6.06 -4.04
CA HIS A 88 -4.96 6.74 -2.90
C HIS A 88 -5.94 5.80 -2.19
N PRO A 89 -5.87 5.63 -0.86
CA PRO A 89 -6.94 4.96 -0.13
C PRO A 89 -8.31 5.65 -0.32
N PRO A 90 -9.42 4.89 -0.29
CA PRO A 90 -9.52 3.44 -0.16
C PRO A 90 -9.56 2.72 -1.53
N TYR A 91 -8.80 3.19 -2.52
CA TYR A 91 -8.83 2.65 -3.88
C TYR A 91 -7.59 1.79 -4.19
N PHE A 92 -7.76 0.81 -5.07
CA PHE A 92 -6.67 0.08 -5.75
C PHE A 92 -6.35 0.64 -7.13
N THR A 93 -7.12 1.61 -7.64
CA THR A 93 -6.79 2.34 -8.88
C THR A 93 -5.41 2.95 -8.73
N ALA A 94 -4.46 2.45 -9.50
CA ALA A 94 -3.07 2.86 -9.44
C ALA A 94 -2.94 4.30 -9.93
N LEU A 95 -2.14 5.10 -9.20
CA LEU A 95 -1.44 6.24 -9.79
C LEU A 95 -0.47 5.69 -10.84
N PRO A 96 -0.01 6.51 -11.82
CA PRO A 96 0.90 6.05 -12.85
C PRO A 96 2.26 5.64 -12.25
N VAL A 97 2.35 4.36 -11.88
CA VAL A 97 3.49 3.69 -11.26
C VAL A 97 3.59 2.29 -11.82
N SER A 98 4.78 1.90 -12.29
CA SER A 98 5.12 0.48 -12.25
C SER A 98 6.62 0.22 -12.14
N ASN A 99 6.98 -0.72 -11.27
CA ASN A 99 8.23 -1.48 -11.38
C ASN A 99 7.89 -2.86 -11.98
N ALA A 100 7.48 -2.88 -13.24
CA ALA A 100 7.12 -4.12 -13.92
C ALA A 100 8.36 -5.02 -14.08
N ARG A 101 8.55 -5.95 -13.13
CA ARG A 101 9.27 -7.24 -13.21
C ARG A 101 9.62 -7.75 -11.78
N TYR A 102 9.05 -8.91 -11.43
CA TYR A 102 9.33 -9.73 -10.23
C TYR A 102 8.78 -9.26 -8.87
N CYS A 103 7.47 -9.41 -8.64
CA CYS A 103 6.79 -9.05 -7.39
C CYS A 103 7.34 -9.77 -6.14
N TRP A 104 7.73 -11.04 -6.23
CA TRP A 104 8.30 -11.86 -5.13
C TRP A 104 9.62 -11.33 -4.56
N THR A 105 10.31 -10.50 -5.34
CA THR A 105 11.55 -9.86 -4.93
C THR A 105 11.44 -8.34 -4.92
N SER A 106 10.26 -7.82 -5.29
CA SER A 106 9.95 -6.41 -5.25
C SER A 106 9.70 -6.00 -3.81
N TRP A 107 10.18 -4.82 -3.48
CA TRP A 107 9.87 -4.16 -2.23
C TRP A 107 9.72 -2.68 -2.52
N GLY A 108 9.01 -2.00 -1.66
CA GLY A 108 8.96 -0.56 -1.68
C GLY A 108 8.58 -0.02 -0.34
N ARG A 109 8.93 1.24 -0.11
CA ARG A 109 8.65 1.94 1.13
C ARG A 109 8.58 3.43 0.88
N PHE A 110 7.79 4.10 1.70
CA PHE A 110 7.81 5.55 1.81
C PHE A 110 8.96 6.00 2.73
N LEU A 111 9.55 7.15 2.39
CA LEU A 111 10.58 7.85 3.16
C LEU A 111 10.03 9.17 3.71
N GLY A 112 8.70 9.26 3.83
CA GLY A 112 7.92 10.46 4.10
C GLY A 112 6.74 10.58 3.14
N ASN A 113 6.06 11.73 3.14
CA ASN A 113 4.89 11.96 2.27
C ASN A 113 5.25 12.29 0.82
N ALA A 114 6.52 12.59 0.52
CA ALA A 114 6.96 13.09 -0.79
C ALA A 114 8.03 12.20 -1.45
N LEU A 115 8.55 11.20 -0.76
CA LEU A 115 9.67 10.38 -1.24
C LEU A 115 9.35 8.91 -1.06
N PHE A 116 9.67 8.11 -2.07
CA PHE A 116 9.56 6.66 -1.97
C PHE A 116 10.75 5.96 -2.62
N GLU A 117 11.05 4.78 -2.13
CA GLU A 117 12.05 3.89 -2.67
C GLU A 117 11.33 2.62 -3.12
N VAL A 118 11.61 2.16 -4.33
CA VAL A 118 11.19 0.85 -4.83
C VAL A 118 12.41 0.15 -5.38
N GLY A 119 12.47 -1.16 -5.17
CA GLY A 119 13.54 -1.99 -5.70
C GLY A 119 13.04 -3.39 -6.03
N ASN A 120 13.87 -4.15 -6.73
CA ASN A 120 13.77 -5.60 -6.74
C ASN A 120 15.16 -6.22 -6.52
N ARG A 121 15.21 -7.51 -6.17
CA ARG A 121 16.48 -8.22 -5.85
C ARG A 121 17.40 -8.42 -7.06
N HIS A 122 16.92 -8.19 -8.28
CA HIS A 122 17.64 -8.48 -9.52
C HIS A 122 18.11 -7.23 -10.27
N HIS A 123 17.47 -6.07 -10.09
CA HIS A 123 17.75 -4.79 -10.73
C HIS A 123 17.17 -3.63 -9.89
N LEU A 124 17.99 -2.59 -9.64
CA LEU A 124 17.48 -1.26 -9.28
C LEU A 124 16.89 -0.64 -10.56
N ASN A 125 15.70 -1.08 -10.96
CA ASN A 125 15.02 -0.46 -12.09
C ASN A 125 14.66 0.97 -11.70
N LYS A 126 14.94 1.93 -12.60
CA LYS A 126 14.35 3.27 -12.49
C LYS A 126 12.83 3.08 -12.39
N PRO A 127 12.17 3.60 -11.34
CA PRO A 127 10.73 3.51 -11.23
C PRO A 127 10.08 4.18 -12.45
N LEU A 128 9.07 3.52 -13.03
CA LEU A 128 8.21 4.14 -14.04
C LEU A 128 7.17 4.99 -13.31
N TRP A 129 7.61 6.06 -12.68
CA TRP A 129 6.77 7.02 -11.96
C TRP A 129 6.51 8.24 -12.83
N ALA A 130 5.23 8.55 -13.06
CA ALA A 130 4.83 9.76 -13.79
C ALA A 130 3.95 10.71 -12.94
N GLY A 131 3.76 10.42 -11.65
CA GLY A 131 3.02 11.32 -10.76
C GLY A 131 3.82 12.57 -10.37
N GLN A 132 3.12 13.60 -9.90
CA GLN A 132 3.76 14.84 -9.43
C GLN A 132 3.81 14.96 -7.90
N GLU A 133 3.03 14.15 -7.19
CA GLU A 133 2.86 14.25 -5.74
C GLU A 133 4.05 13.70 -4.94
N MET A 134 4.82 12.79 -5.52
CA MET A 134 5.95 12.16 -4.88
C MET A 134 7.12 12.02 -5.86
N GLN A 135 8.31 11.78 -5.31
CA GLN A 135 9.51 11.57 -6.09
C GLN A 135 10.17 10.25 -5.70
N PRO A 136 10.51 9.42 -6.69
CA PRO A 136 11.30 8.24 -6.42
C PRO A 136 12.74 8.60 -6.06
N VAL A 137 13.33 7.81 -5.17
CA VAL A 137 14.77 7.81 -4.90
C VAL A 137 15.43 6.54 -5.40
N THR A 138 16.71 6.62 -5.71
CA THR A 138 17.57 5.48 -6.05
C THR A 138 18.78 5.43 -5.13
N ARG A 139 19.44 4.28 -5.07
CA ARG A 139 20.71 4.14 -4.37
C ARG A 139 21.87 4.43 -5.31
N GLY A 140 22.76 5.32 -4.88
CA GLY A 140 24.04 5.60 -5.50
C GLY A 140 25.18 5.45 -4.49
N GLU A 141 26.36 5.95 -4.87
CA GLU A 141 27.54 5.90 -4.02
C GLU A 141 27.33 6.71 -2.72
N VAL A 142 27.74 6.10 -1.61
CA VAL A 142 27.78 6.74 -0.29
C VAL A 142 28.95 7.71 -0.27
N THR A 143 28.64 8.99 -0.08
CA THR A 143 29.64 10.05 0.00
C THR A 143 29.52 10.81 1.31
N LYS A 144 30.49 11.67 1.63
CA LYS A 144 30.43 12.55 2.81
C LYS A 144 29.14 13.38 2.85
N ASP A 145 28.69 13.85 1.69
CA ASP A 145 27.48 14.67 1.54
C ASP A 145 26.19 13.86 1.39
N CYS A 146 26.29 12.54 1.19
CA CYS A 146 25.15 11.62 1.08
C CYS A 146 25.46 10.28 1.77
N ARG A 147 25.43 10.30 3.10
CA ARG A 147 25.77 9.12 3.92
C ARG A 147 24.78 7.95 3.76
N THR A 148 23.53 8.22 3.39
CA THR A 148 22.51 7.18 3.14
C THR A 148 22.65 6.54 1.77
N GLY A 149 23.40 7.16 0.85
CA GLY A 149 23.47 6.76 -0.57
C GLY A 149 22.17 7.01 -1.35
N LEU A 150 21.09 7.51 -0.72
CA LEU A 150 19.81 7.76 -1.38
C LEU A 150 19.83 9.08 -2.15
N ARG A 151 19.43 9.03 -3.42
CA ARG A 151 19.50 10.16 -4.35
C ARG A 151 18.19 10.31 -5.12
N LEU A 152 17.85 11.55 -5.46
CA LEU A 152 16.84 11.84 -6.46
C LEU A 152 17.28 11.33 -7.84
N LEU A 153 16.35 11.22 -8.80
CA LEU A 153 16.67 10.77 -10.15
C LEU A 153 17.68 11.65 -10.90
N ASN A 154 17.83 12.92 -10.49
CA ASN A 154 18.83 13.85 -11.01
C ASN A 154 20.23 13.70 -10.34
N GLY A 155 20.41 12.74 -9.45
CA GLY A 155 21.67 12.43 -8.76
C GLY A 155 21.93 13.23 -7.47
N GLN A 156 21.12 14.25 -7.18
CA GLN A 156 21.24 15.01 -5.93
C GLN A 156 20.88 14.14 -4.71
N PRO A 157 21.51 14.36 -3.54
CA PRO A 157 21.12 13.66 -2.31
C PRO A 157 19.61 13.83 -2.03
N ALA A 158 18.95 12.75 -1.63
CA ALA A 158 17.54 12.81 -1.28
C ALA A 158 17.34 13.74 -0.06
N PRO A 159 16.35 14.65 -0.08
CA PRO A 159 16.11 15.60 1.01
C PRO A 159 15.40 14.92 2.19
N LEU A 160 16.10 14.02 2.87
CA LEU A 160 15.56 13.24 3.99
C LEU A 160 15.50 14.09 5.26
N THR A 161 14.40 13.96 5.99
CA THR A 161 14.30 14.47 7.37
C THR A 161 15.36 13.82 8.25
N LYS A 162 15.71 14.48 9.36
CA LYS A 162 16.69 13.93 10.30
C LYS A 162 16.25 12.55 10.82
N ALA A 163 14.98 12.40 11.23
CA ALA A 163 14.46 11.14 11.75
C ALA A 163 14.59 9.98 10.74
N VAL A 164 14.17 10.19 9.48
CA VAL A 164 14.30 9.17 8.43
C VAL A 164 15.77 8.83 8.17
N ARG A 165 16.64 9.84 8.16
CA ARG A 165 18.08 9.65 7.96
C ARG A 165 18.71 8.83 9.08
N ASP A 166 18.40 9.14 10.33
CA ASP A 166 18.93 8.45 11.50
C ASP A 166 18.46 6.99 11.51
N THR A 167 17.16 6.72 11.28
CA THR A 167 16.61 5.36 11.09
C THR A 167 17.35 4.55 10.02
N LEU A 168 17.67 5.19 8.89
CA LEU A 168 18.36 4.53 7.78
C LEU A 168 19.84 4.22 8.06
N LEU A 169 20.51 5.08 8.83
CA LEU A 169 21.95 4.95 9.12
C LEU A 169 22.22 4.06 10.33
N ASP A 170 21.41 4.20 11.37
CA ASP A 170 21.63 3.51 12.65
C ASP A 170 20.96 2.12 12.64
N GLY A 171 20.15 1.82 11.61
CA GLY A 171 19.35 0.60 11.55
C GLY A 171 18.29 0.52 12.66
N THR A 172 18.06 1.63 13.36
CA THR A 172 17.02 1.74 14.38
C THR A 172 15.68 1.80 13.67
N ALA A 173 14.78 0.86 14.00
CA ALA A 173 13.40 0.98 13.55
C ALA A 173 12.87 2.37 13.98
N PRO A 174 11.98 3.01 13.18
CA PRO A 174 11.25 4.18 13.66
C PRO A 174 10.67 3.85 15.05
N PRO A 175 10.66 4.80 16.00
CA PRO A 175 10.12 4.55 17.32
C PRO A 175 8.74 3.91 17.16
N ASP A 176 8.62 2.69 17.66
CA ASP A 176 7.46 1.84 17.49
C ASP A 176 6.23 2.64 17.93
N THR A 177 5.49 3.14 16.96
CA THR A 177 4.20 3.70 17.26
C THR A 177 3.38 2.47 17.64
N LYS A 178 2.97 2.46 18.90
CA LYS A 178 2.15 1.43 19.53
C LYS A 178 0.67 1.38 19.08
N PRO A 179 0.16 1.97 17.97
CA PRO A 179 -1.22 1.75 17.57
C PRO A 179 -1.59 0.27 17.44
N LEU A 180 -0.69 -0.60 16.94
CA LEU A 180 -0.99 -2.03 16.79
C LEU A 180 -1.35 -2.70 18.12
N ASP A 181 -0.68 -2.36 19.23
CA ASP A 181 -0.94 -2.94 20.55
C ASP A 181 -2.37 -2.67 21.07
N ARG A 182 -3.01 -1.61 20.54
CA ARG A 182 -4.36 -1.18 20.93
C ARG A 182 -5.46 -1.92 20.19
N TYR A 183 -5.13 -2.69 19.15
CA TYR A 183 -6.14 -3.31 18.29
C TYR A 183 -5.90 -4.80 18.15
N ASP A 184 -6.98 -5.53 17.93
CA ASP A 184 -6.95 -6.96 17.68
C ASP A 184 -7.81 -7.29 16.46
N THR A 185 -7.35 -8.23 15.64
CA THR A 185 -8.06 -8.69 14.45
C THR A 185 -8.36 -10.17 14.62
N MET A 186 -9.63 -10.50 14.86
CA MET A 186 -10.05 -11.88 15.09
C MET A 186 -11.15 -12.24 14.11
N ASN A 187 -10.87 -13.18 13.21
CA ASN A 187 -11.84 -13.77 12.29
C ASN A 187 -12.70 -12.70 11.61
N GLY A 188 -12.12 -11.80 10.83
CA GLY A 188 -12.88 -10.76 10.13
C GLY A 188 -13.43 -9.61 10.97
N CYS A 189 -13.14 -9.56 12.28
CA CYS A 189 -13.60 -8.49 13.16
C CYS A 189 -12.42 -7.67 13.70
N LEU A 190 -12.58 -6.35 13.70
CA LEU A 190 -11.66 -5.39 14.32
C LEU A 190 -12.12 -5.05 15.73
N HIS A 191 -11.23 -5.17 16.70
CA HIS A 191 -11.49 -4.86 18.10
C HIS A 191 -10.51 -3.84 18.65
N ARG A 192 -10.96 -3.05 19.62
CA ARG A 192 -10.12 -2.22 20.49
C ARG A 192 -9.79 -3.00 21.76
N ARG A 193 -8.52 -2.99 22.17
CA ARG A 193 -8.08 -3.50 23.46
C ARG A 193 -8.23 -2.41 24.52
N ASN A 194 -9.00 -2.72 25.55
CA ASN A 194 -9.19 -1.87 26.71
C ASN A 194 -8.03 -2.03 27.71
N ALA A 195 -7.92 -1.10 28.67
CA ALA A 195 -6.85 -1.11 29.67
C ALA A 195 -6.87 -2.35 30.57
N ASP A 196 -8.04 -2.96 30.77
CA ASP A 196 -8.23 -4.21 31.52
C ASP A 196 -7.95 -5.48 30.69
N GLY A 197 -7.54 -5.31 29.43
CA GLY A 197 -7.29 -6.39 28.48
C GLY A 197 -8.54 -6.91 27.75
N SER A 198 -9.74 -6.45 28.11
CA SER A 198 -10.97 -6.80 27.40
C SER A 198 -11.00 -6.22 25.98
N LEU A 199 -11.81 -6.80 25.10
CA LEU A 199 -11.92 -6.41 23.70
C LEU A 199 -13.31 -5.82 23.42
N THR A 200 -13.33 -4.62 22.85
CA THR A 200 -14.55 -3.98 22.35
C THR A 200 -14.58 -4.10 20.82
N LEU A 201 -15.66 -4.67 20.28
CA LEU A 201 -15.86 -4.75 18.83
C LEU A 201 -16.00 -3.34 18.25
N ILE A 202 -15.17 -3.01 17.27
CA ILE A 202 -15.28 -1.78 16.48
C ILE A 202 -16.11 -2.07 15.23
N ARG A 203 -15.74 -3.10 14.45
CA ARG A 203 -16.44 -3.46 13.21
C ARG A 203 -16.34 -4.95 12.88
N ASP A 204 -17.46 -5.54 12.49
CA ASP A 204 -17.56 -6.87 11.87
C ASP A 204 -17.60 -6.68 10.34
N PHE A 205 -16.67 -7.32 9.61
CA PHE A 205 -16.56 -7.20 8.15
C PHE A 205 -17.18 -8.37 7.36
N HIS A 206 -17.97 -9.26 7.98
CA HIS A 206 -18.59 -10.36 7.23
C HIS A 206 -19.77 -9.92 6.34
N GLY A 207 -20.39 -8.77 6.64
CA GLY A 207 -21.52 -8.22 5.89
C GLY A 207 -21.14 -7.32 4.72
N MET A 208 -19.89 -7.38 4.24
CA MET A 208 -19.44 -6.53 3.14
C MET A 208 -20.12 -6.89 1.82
N GLU A 209 -20.62 -5.88 1.11
CA GLU A 209 -21.21 -6.05 -0.21
C GLU A 209 -20.17 -5.87 -1.33
N PHE A 210 -20.37 -6.60 -2.43
CA PHE A 210 -19.55 -6.47 -3.63
C PHE A 210 -20.09 -5.33 -4.49
N GLU A 211 -19.64 -4.11 -4.20
CA GLU A 211 -20.02 -2.91 -4.94
C GLU A 211 -18.90 -2.49 -5.92
N PRO A 212 -19.23 -2.17 -7.17
CA PRO A 212 -18.27 -1.63 -8.13
C PRO A 212 -17.96 -0.17 -7.79
N ILE A 213 -16.92 0.06 -6.98
CA ILE A 213 -16.46 1.40 -6.62
C ILE A 213 -15.40 1.88 -7.63
N VAL A 214 -15.61 3.06 -8.20
CA VAL A 214 -14.65 3.71 -9.11
C VAL A 214 -13.92 4.82 -8.35
N ALA A 215 -12.60 4.89 -8.50
CA ALA A 215 -11.83 5.96 -7.89
C ALA A 215 -12.14 7.30 -8.57
N PRO A 216 -12.25 8.42 -7.84
CA PRO A 216 -12.63 9.71 -8.42
C PRO A 216 -11.57 10.26 -9.39
N TYR A 217 -10.35 9.74 -9.33
CA TYR A 217 -9.24 10.06 -10.23
C TYR A 217 -9.04 9.02 -11.35
N ASP A 218 -9.94 8.04 -11.47
CA ASP A 218 -9.92 7.09 -12.58
C ASP A 218 -10.51 7.75 -13.84
N VAL A 219 -9.64 8.17 -14.73
CA VAL A 219 -10.02 8.83 -16.00
C VAL A 219 -10.27 7.83 -17.14
N ARG A 220 -10.16 6.52 -16.87
CA ARG A 220 -10.43 5.49 -17.88
C ARG A 220 -11.93 5.46 -18.18
N PRO A 221 -12.33 5.27 -19.44
CA PRO A 221 -13.73 5.09 -19.77
C PRO A 221 -14.28 3.87 -19.00
N ALA A 222 -15.48 3.99 -18.43
CA ALA A 222 -16.16 2.87 -17.79
C ALA A 222 -16.21 1.70 -18.78
N ALA A 223 -15.57 0.58 -18.45
CA ALA A 223 -15.60 -0.60 -19.30
C ALA A 223 -17.07 -1.01 -19.52
N SER A 224 -17.44 -1.26 -20.78
CA SER A 224 -18.73 -1.85 -21.11
C SER A 224 -18.91 -3.15 -20.33
N ALA A 225 -20.11 -3.40 -19.82
CA ALA A 225 -20.45 -4.47 -18.87
C ALA A 225 -20.08 -5.92 -19.29
N ASP A 226 -19.55 -6.13 -20.49
CA ASP A 226 -19.17 -7.43 -21.05
C ASP A 226 -17.67 -7.75 -21.05
N GLU A 227 -16.77 -6.86 -20.61
CA GLU A 227 -15.33 -7.18 -20.57
C GLU A 227 -14.83 -7.42 -19.13
N THR A 228 -14.20 -8.59 -18.96
CA THR A 228 -13.45 -9.05 -17.77
C THR A 228 -12.19 -8.21 -17.48
N ALA A 229 -12.31 -6.88 -17.48
CA ALA A 229 -11.22 -5.92 -17.44
C ALA A 229 -11.29 -5.01 -16.19
N TRP A 230 -11.38 -5.61 -15.01
CA TRP A 230 -11.15 -4.88 -13.76
C TRP A 230 -9.76 -5.21 -13.23
N HIS A 231 -8.74 -4.76 -13.95
CA HIS A 231 -7.40 -4.64 -13.43
C HIS A 231 -7.02 -3.16 -13.45
N PRO A 232 -6.40 -2.63 -12.37
CA PRO A 232 -6.01 -1.21 -12.28
C PRO A 232 -5.02 -0.77 -13.36
N LEU A 233 -4.49 -1.69 -14.18
CA LEU A 233 -3.57 -1.44 -15.29
C LEU A 233 -4.13 -1.78 -16.68
N ASP A 234 -5.41 -2.11 -16.84
CA ASP A 234 -5.96 -2.57 -18.14
C ASP A 234 -5.88 -1.54 -19.30
N GLY A 235 -5.67 -0.25 -18.99
CA GLY A 235 -5.45 0.80 -19.99
C GLY A 235 -3.99 0.97 -20.45
N ASP A 236 -3.02 0.50 -19.66
CA ASP A 236 -1.57 0.66 -19.92
C ASP A 236 -0.95 -0.60 -20.57
N LEU A 237 -1.81 -1.51 -21.02
CA LEU A 237 -1.47 -2.84 -21.54
C LEU A 237 -1.55 -2.97 -23.07
N LYS A 238 -1.71 -1.85 -23.81
CA LYS A 238 -1.63 -1.85 -25.27
C LYS A 238 -0.19 -1.71 -25.77
#